data_AF-A0A920J3X8-F1
#
_entry.id   AF-A0A920J3X8-F1
#
_cell.length_a   1.000
_cell.length_b   1.000
_cell.length_c   1.000
_cell.angle_alpha   90.00
_cell.angle_beta   90.00
_cell.angle_gamma   90.00
#
_symmetry.space_group_name_H-M   'P 1'
#
loop_
_entity.id
_entity.type
_entity.pdbx_description
1 polymer ?
#
loop_
_entity_poly.entity_id
_entity_poly.type
_entity_poly.pdbx_seq_one_letter_code
_entity_poly.pdbx_strand_id
1 'polypeptide(L)'
;MGHKFYQRNYPQFKISFSDKKPKNIFLVLSDESISQIQSDAIDQNLTTLRNRVNELGVSEPIVQRQGKTRIVVQLPGVQDTSEAKKILGKTATLEFHLEAELDTPRTRKTSYPHKDVRMGFSELQDTVIIGGDSVATAQASFDENGMPQVNITLDGQGGAKMHRATRGNIGKKGGVLFVEQRLKTSYKTDNQGNIKVIEETFETKEINLFSNY
;
A
#
# COMPACT_ATOMS: atom_id res chain seq x y z
N MET A 1 16.18 22.68 -28.67
CA MET A 1 16.30 23.18 -27.27
C MET A 1 15.62 22.30 -26.22
N GLY A 2 14.65 21.43 -26.54
CA GLY A 2 13.94 20.62 -25.53
C GLY A 2 14.75 19.50 -24.85
N HIS A 3 15.65 18.80 -25.56
CA HIS A 3 16.34 17.61 -25.03
C HIS A 3 17.19 17.86 -23.76
N LYS A 4 17.87 19.00 -23.64
CA LYS A 4 18.71 19.33 -22.48
C LYS A 4 17.91 19.71 -21.22
N PHE A 5 16.68 20.21 -21.37
CA PHE A 5 15.82 20.57 -20.25
C PHE A 5 15.37 19.32 -19.48
N TYR A 6 14.97 18.27 -20.20
CA TYR A 6 14.46 17.06 -19.56
C TYR A 6 15.55 16.24 -18.87
N GLN A 7 16.76 16.13 -19.44
CA GLN A 7 17.88 15.44 -18.79
C GLN A 7 18.33 16.13 -17.49
N ARG A 8 18.20 17.46 -17.39
CA ARG A 8 18.61 18.21 -16.19
C ARG A 8 17.55 18.19 -15.09
N ASN A 9 16.27 18.17 -15.45
CA ASN A 9 15.16 18.19 -14.50
C ASN A 9 14.65 16.80 -14.11
N TYR A 10 14.95 15.77 -14.91
CA TYR A 10 14.48 14.40 -14.69
C TYR A 10 15.59 13.36 -14.93
N PRO A 11 16.68 13.39 -14.15
CA PRO A 11 17.80 12.47 -14.32
C PRO A 11 17.41 10.99 -14.14
N GLN A 12 16.30 10.72 -13.47
CA GLN A 12 15.79 9.36 -13.23
C GLN A 12 15.26 8.66 -14.49
N PHE A 13 15.01 9.40 -15.58
CA PHE A 13 14.49 8.84 -16.82
C PHE A 13 15.50 8.92 -17.97
N LYS A 14 15.72 7.79 -18.64
CA LYS A 14 16.26 7.74 -20.01
C LYS A 14 15.13 8.09 -20.98
N ILE A 15 15.34 9.12 -21.79
CA ILE A 15 14.32 9.66 -22.68
C ILE A 15 14.67 9.32 -24.12
N SER A 16 13.76 8.65 -24.83
CA SER A 16 13.87 8.35 -26.25
C SER A 16 12.74 9.02 -27.02
N PHE A 17 13.05 9.56 -28.19
CA PHE A 17 12.10 10.27 -29.05
C PHE A 17 11.87 9.45 -30.31
N SER A 18 10.61 9.21 -30.67
CA SER A 18 10.25 8.62 -31.97
C SER A 18 9.94 9.72 -32.97
N ASP A 19 10.69 9.75 -34.08
CA ASP A 19 10.49 10.70 -35.18
C ASP A 19 9.37 10.30 -36.15
N LYS A 20 8.73 9.13 -35.96
CA LYS A 20 7.54 8.74 -36.73
C LYS A 20 6.33 9.55 -36.27
N LYS A 21 5.46 9.98 -37.19
CA LYS A 21 4.18 10.63 -36.86
C LYS A 21 3.17 9.57 -36.36
N PRO A 22 2.47 9.79 -35.23
CA PRO A 22 2.58 10.90 -34.30
C PRO A 22 3.85 10.84 -33.43
N LYS A 23 4.45 12.01 -33.14
CA LYS A 23 5.66 12.12 -32.31
C LYS A 23 5.37 11.62 -30.90
N ASN A 24 5.98 10.50 -30.53
CA ASN A 24 5.87 9.89 -29.21
C ASN A 24 7.16 10.09 -28.42
N ILE A 25 7.03 10.34 -27.12
CA ILE A 25 8.14 10.40 -26.17
C ILE A 25 8.08 9.13 -25.31
N PHE A 26 9.18 8.40 -25.24
CA PHE A 26 9.33 7.25 -24.36
C PHE A 26 10.20 7.64 -23.17
N LEU A 27 9.64 7.50 -21.97
CA LEU A 27 10.36 7.67 -20.70
C LEU A 27 10.58 6.27 -20.13
N VAL A 28 11.84 5.91 -19.91
CA VAL A 28 12.21 4.65 -19.26
C VAL A 28 13.05 4.99 -18.05
N LEU A 29 12.77 4.39 -16.89
CA LEU A 29 13.61 4.61 -15.71
C LEU A 29 15.05 4.17 -15.99
N SER A 30 16.02 4.93 -15.48
CA SER A 30 17.43 4.55 -15.56
C SER A 30 17.69 3.31 -14.69
N ASP A 31 18.69 2.50 -15.06
CA ASP A 31 19.02 1.28 -14.30
C ASP A 31 19.46 1.61 -12.86
N GLU A 32 20.11 2.76 -12.66
CA GLU A 32 20.48 3.28 -11.34
C GLU A 32 19.24 3.62 -10.52
N SER A 33 18.27 4.34 -11.11
CA SER A 33 17.00 4.66 -10.43
C SER A 33 16.19 3.40 -10.11
N ILE A 34 16.16 2.41 -11.01
CA ILE A 34 15.52 1.12 -10.75
C ILE A 34 16.20 0.42 -9.57
N SER A 35 17.53 0.38 -9.54
CA SER A 35 18.28 -0.25 -8.45
C SER A 35 18.08 0.48 -7.11
N GLN A 36 17.98 1.82 -7.13
CA GLN A 36 17.73 2.62 -5.93
C GLN A 36 16.33 2.34 -5.39
N ILE A 37 15.30 2.42 -6.24
CA ILE A 37 13.91 2.11 -5.87
C ILE A 37 13.81 0.69 -5.30
N GLN A 38 14.50 -0.28 -5.90
CA GLN A 38 14.55 -1.65 -5.38
C GLN A 38 15.21 -1.74 -4.00
N SER A 39 16.29 -0.99 -3.76
CA SER A 39 16.94 -0.96 -2.45
C SER A 39 16.06 -0.33 -1.40
N ASP A 40 15.50 0.84 -1.69
CA ASP A 40 14.62 1.57 -0.79
C ASP A 40 13.39 0.72 -0.41
N ALA A 41 12.80 0.03 -1.39
CA ALA A 41 11.69 -0.88 -1.15
C ALA A 41 12.08 -2.06 -0.24
N ILE A 42 13.29 -2.62 -0.39
CA ILE A 42 13.78 -3.69 0.49
C ILE A 42 14.02 -3.17 1.91
N ASP A 43 14.60 -1.98 2.06
CA ASP A 43 14.91 -1.41 3.37
C ASP A 43 13.63 -1.01 4.14
N GLN A 44 12.62 -0.52 3.42
CA GLN A 44 11.27 -0.30 3.97
C GLN A 44 10.64 -1.62 4.41
N ASN A 45 10.64 -2.64 3.55
CA ASN A 45 10.10 -3.97 3.88
C ASN A 45 10.83 -4.62 5.05
N LEU A 46 12.14 -4.41 5.18
CA LEU A 46 12.94 -4.90 6.29
C LEU A 46 12.47 -4.30 7.63
N THR A 47 12.21 -3.00 7.65
CA THR A 47 11.68 -2.29 8.81
C THR A 47 10.29 -2.79 9.19
N THR A 48 9.40 -2.91 8.20
CA THR A 48 8.04 -3.43 8.39
C THR A 48 8.05 -4.87 8.93
N LEU A 49 8.87 -5.76 8.35
CA LEU A 49 8.97 -7.14 8.79
C LEU A 49 9.52 -7.24 10.21
N ARG A 50 10.50 -6.42 10.60
CA ARG A 50 10.98 -6.38 11.99
C ARG A 50 9.86 -6.06 12.98
N ASN A 51 9.07 -5.04 12.69
CA ASN A 51 7.95 -4.65 13.55
C ASN A 51 6.91 -5.78 13.66
N ARG A 52 6.52 -6.38 12.54
CA ARG A 52 5.56 -7.51 12.53
C ARG A 52 6.06 -8.73 13.27
N VAL A 53 7.35 -9.01 13.20
CA VAL A 53 7.90 -10.15 13.94
C VAL A 53 7.92 -9.89 15.44
N ASN A 54 8.17 -8.65 15.87
CA ASN A 54 8.04 -8.28 17.29
C ASN A 54 6.60 -8.46 17.80
N GLU A 55 5.60 -8.21 16.95
CA GLU A 55 4.18 -8.44 17.27
C GLU A 55 3.81 -9.93 17.42
N LEU A 56 4.59 -10.85 16.83
CA LEU A 56 4.38 -12.30 16.98
C LEU A 56 4.83 -12.83 18.36
N GLY A 57 5.40 -11.98 19.23
CA GLY A 57 5.84 -12.37 20.57
C GLY A 57 7.09 -13.26 20.57
N VAL A 58 7.85 -13.29 19.47
CA VAL A 58 9.11 -14.04 19.36
C VAL A 58 10.23 -13.26 20.03
N SER A 59 10.97 -13.91 20.93
CA SER A 59 11.95 -13.21 21.79
C SER A 59 13.19 -12.72 21.05
N GLU A 60 13.63 -13.36 19.96
CA GLU A 60 14.88 -12.99 19.25
C GLU A 60 14.81 -13.28 17.74
N PRO A 61 14.04 -12.51 16.96
CA PRO A 61 13.95 -12.74 15.52
C PRO A 61 15.14 -12.17 14.74
N ILE A 62 15.58 -12.90 13.71
CA ILE A 62 16.60 -12.41 12.77
C ILE A 62 15.92 -12.04 11.46
N VAL A 63 15.90 -10.74 11.14
CA VAL A 63 15.39 -10.21 9.87
C VAL A 63 16.55 -9.51 9.15
N GLN A 64 16.98 -10.09 8.03
CA GLN A 64 18.13 -9.61 7.27
C GLN A 64 17.89 -9.65 5.76
N ARG A 65 18.49 -8.69 5.06
CA ARG A 65 18.49 -8.67 3.60
C ARG A 65 19.36 -9.81 3.05
N GLN A 66 18.86 -10.51 2.05
CA GLN A 66 19.59 -11.55 1.31
C GLN A 66 19.70 -11.14 -0.17
N GLY A 67 20.87 -10.63 -0.55
CA GLY A 67 21.09 -10.12 -1.91
C GLY A 67 20.23 -8.89 -2.23
N LYS A 68 19.91 -8.69 -3.51
CA LYS A 68 19.24 -7.46 -3.96
C LYS A 68 17.72 -7.44 -3.73
N THR A 69 17.05 -8.59 -3.76
CA THR A 69 15.59 -8.69 -3.87
C THR A 69 14.92 -9.56 -2.81
N ARG A 70 15.68 -10.14 -1.87
CA ARG A 70 15.12 -11.08 -0.88
C ARG A 70 15.43 -10.63 0.55
N ILE A 71 14.56 -11.03 1.47
CA ILE A 71 14.71 -10.86 2.92
C ILE A 71 14.57 -12.25 3.54
N VAL A 72 15.51 -12.60 4.41
CA VAL A 72 15.48 -13.84 5.21
C VAL A 72 14.97 -13.48 6.60
N VAL A 73 13.95 -14.21 7.03
CA VAL A 73 13.35 -14.11 8.36
C VAL A 73 13.55 -15.44 9.08
N GLN A 74 14.13 -15.40 10.27
CA GLN A 74 14.28 -16.56 11.14
C GLN A 74 13.55 -16.30 12.46
N LEU A 75 12.65 -17.20 12.82
CA LEU A 75 11.76 -17.10 13.97
C LEU A 75 12.00 -18.27 14.94
N PRO A 76 12.97 -18.18 15.86
CA PRO A 76 13.18 -19.23 16.84
C PRO A 76 11.97 -19.34 17.77
N GLY A 77 11.49 -20.57 18.03
CA GLY A 77 10.39 -20.81 18.97
C GLY A 77 8.98 -20.55 18.44
N VAL A 78 8.79 -20.26 17.14
CA VAL A 78 7.45 -20.14 16.57
C VAL A 78 6.81 -21.54 16.42
N GLN A 79 5.62 -21.73 16.99
CA GLN A 79 4.91 -23.02 16.95
C GLN A 79 4.19 -23.23 15.61
N ASP A 80 3.52 -22.19 15.10
CA ASP A 80 2.84 -22.23 13.80
C ASP A 80 3.55 -21.36 12.76
N THR A 81 4.36 -22.02 11.93
CA THR A 81 5.05 -21.37 10.80
C THR A 81 4.12 -20.94 9.68
N SER A 82 2.95 -21.57 9.53
CA SER A 82 1.97 -21.23 8.51
C SER A 82 1.23 -19.93 8.86
N GLU A 83 0.85 -19.78 10.13
CA GLU A 83 0.28 -18.55 10.65
C GLU A 83 1.28 -17.39 10.59
N ALA A 84 2.53 -17.62 11.01
CA ALA A 84 3.60 -16.63 10.89
C ALA A 84 3.83 -16.22 9.43
N LYS A 85 3.89 -17.18 8.50
CA LYS A 85 4.02 -16.89 7.06
C LYS A 85 2.83 -16.08 6.52
N LYS A 86 1.61 -16.34 7.01
CA LYS A 86 0.41 -15.60 6.63
C LYS A 86 0.47 -14.15 7.13
N ILE A 87 0.88 -13.92 8.37
CA ILE A 87 0.99 -12.58 8.96
C ILE A 87 2.12 -11.78 8.29
N LEU A 88 3.28 -12.42 8.09
CA LEU A 88 4.44 -11.76 7.48
C LEU A 88 4.29 -11.55 5.97
N GLY A 89 3.63 -12.47 5.27
CA GLY A 89 3.46 -12.45 3.81
C GLY A 89 2.29 -11.61 3.31
N LYS A 90 1.41 -11.12 4.19
CA LYS A 90 0.34 -10.19 3.83
C LYS A 90 0.85 -8.76 3.91
N THR A 91 0.88 -8.03 2.82
CA THR A 91 1.08 -6.58 2.86
C THR A 91 -0.29 -5.92 2.83
N ALA A 92 -0.75 -5.48 3.99
CA ALA A 92 -1.89 -4.59 4.09
C ALA A 92 -1.37 -3.15 4.22
N THR A 93 -1.79 -2.28 3.32
CA THR A 93 -1.63 -0.84 3.49
C THR A 93 -2.98 -0.22 3.84
N LEU A 94 -2.91 0.82 4.66
CA LEU A 94 -4.05 1.65 5.03
C LEU A 94 -3.89 2.99 4.35
N GLU A 95 -4.93 3.46 3.68
CA GLU A 95 -5.00 4.78 3.09
C GLU A 95 -6.24 5.48 3.62
N PHE A 96 -6.10 6.73 4.07
CA PHE A 96 -7.21 7.50 4.61
C PHE A 96 -7.63 8.55 3.59
N HIS A 97 -8.92 8.56 3.27
CA HIS A 97 -9.52 9.43 2.26
C HIS A 97 -10.75 10.14 2.83
N LEU A 98 -11.16 11.22 2.17
CA LEU A 98 -12.48 11.79 2.38
C LEU A 98 -13.52 11.02 1.55
N GLU A 99 -14.72 10.86 2.09
CA GLU A 99 -15.86 10.39 1.28
C GLU A 99 -16.10 11.39 0.14
N ALA A 100 -16.40 10.86 -1.05
CA ALA A 100 -16.71 11.68 -2.20
C ALA A 100 -18.12 12.27 -2.07
N GLU A 101 -18.24 13.56 -2.31
CA GLU A 101 -19.53 14.26 -2.34
C GLU A 101 -20.23 14.06 -3.69
N LEU A 102 -21.52 14.35 -3.73
CA LEU A 102 -22.33 14.29 -4.95
C LEU A 102 -21.76 15.14 -6.09
N ASP A 103 -21.14 16.28 -5.76
CA ASP A 103 -20.52 17.21 -6.69
C ASP A 103 -19.05 16.88 -7.01
N THR A 104 -18.47 15.89 -6.35
CA THR A 104 -17.08 15.48 -6.58
C THR A 104 -16.94 14.96 -8.02
N PRO A 105 -16.04 15.53 -8.85
CA PRO A 105 -15.87 15.10 -10.24
C PRO A 105 -15.51 13.62 -10.33
N ARG A 106 -16.08 12.93 -11.33
CA ARG A 106 -15.83 11.49 -11.59
C ARG A 106 -14.35 11.15 -11.81
N THR A 107 -13.53 12.13 -12.19
CA THR A 107 -12.08 11.97 -12.39
C THR A 107 -11.27 12.08 -11.10
N ARG A 108 -11.92 12.36 -9.96
CA ARG A 108 -11.30 12.51 -8.64
C ARG A 108 -11.95 11.62 -7.58
N LYS A 109 -12.74 10.64 -8.00
CA LYS A 109 -13.39 9.71 -7.09
C LYS A 109 -13.40 8.29 -7.64
N THR A 110 -13.26 7.33 -6.74
CA THR A 110 -13.30 5.90 -7.04
C THR A 110 -14.24 5.19 -6.07
N SER A 111 -15.02 4.25 -6.59
CA SER A 111 -15.95 3.44 -5.81
C SER A 111 -15.27 2.17 -5.30
N TYR A 112 -15.39 1.90 -4.01
CA TYR A 112 -14.81 0.72 -3.36
C TYR A 112 -15.89 -0.08 -2.61
N PRO A 113 -15.82 -1.42 -2.65
CA PRO A 113 -16.72 -2.27 -1.90
C PRO A 113 -16.39 -2.25 -0.41
N HIS A 114 -17.42 -2.33 0.42
CA HIS A 114 -17.25 -2.60 1.86
C HIS A 114 -16.92 -4.07 2.09
N LYS A 115 -16.21 -4.35 3.18
CA LYS A 115 -15.94 -5.73 3.61
C LYS A 115 -17.22 -6.50 3.94
N ASP A 116 -18.19 -5.83 4.54
CA ASP A 116 -19.55 -6.36 4.64
C ASP A 116 -20.29 -6.06 3.34
N VAL A 117 -20.57 -7.10 2.58
CA VAL A 117 -21.28 -7.02 1.30
C VAL A 117 -22.66 -6.36 1.45
N ARG A 118 -23.27 -6.41 2.64
CA ARG A 118 -24.55 -5.76 2.92
C ARG A 118 -24.46 -4.23 2.90
N MET A 119 -23.28 -3.66 3.16
CA MET A 119 -23.06 -2.21 3.15
C MET A 119 -22.84 -1.66 1.73
N GLY A 120 -22.63 -2.53 0.73
CA GLY A 120 -22.51 -2.14 -0.67
C GLY A 120 -21.18 -1.45 -1.00
N PHE A 121 -21.27 -0.30 -1.66
CA PHE A 121 -20.10 0.46 -2.15
C PHE A 121 -20.14 1.90 -1.62
N SER A 122 -18.97 2.46 -1.38
CA SER A 122 -18.80 3.89 -1.10
C SER A 122 -17.78 4.51 -2.04
N GLU A 123 -18.00 5.78 -2.40
CA GLU A 123 -17.09 6.54 -3.23
C GLU A 123 -16.12 7.33 -2.34
N LEU A 124 -14.83 7.21 -2.60
CA LEU A 124 -13.78 7.99 -1.95
C LEU A 124 -13.19 8.99 -2.92
N GLN A 125 -12.72 10.12 -2.40
CA GLN A 125 -11.84 11.00 -3.15
C GLN A 125 -10.49 10.32 -3.37
N ASP A 126 -9.93 10.42 -4.57
CA ASP A 126 -8.65 9.74 -4.91
C ASP A 126 -7.45 10.32 -4.14
N THR A 127 -7.63 11.43 -3.43
CA THR A 127 -6.56 12.06 -2.64
C THR A 127 -6.37 11.34 -1.32
N VAL A 128 -5.19 10.74 -1.13
CA VAL A 128 -4.76 10.16 0.14
C VAL A 128 -4.37 11.28 1.12
N ILE A 129 -5.03 11.33 2.28
CA ILE A 129 -4.77 12.29 3.35
C ILE A 129 -3.53 11.86 4.16
N ILE A 130 -3.56 10.61 4.62
CA ILE A 130 -2.48 9.95 5.36
C ILE A 130 -2.45 8.46 4.99
N GLY A 131 -1.27 7.86 5.11
CA GLY A 131 -1.08 6.42 5.02
C GLY A 131 -1.01 5.77 6.40
N GLY A 132 -1.02 4.44 6.42
CA GLY A 132 -0.84 3.63 7.62
C GLY A 132 0.53 3.78 8.29
N ASP A 133 1.52 4.34 7.59
CA ASP A 133 2.83 4.71 8.13
C ASP A 133 2.75 5.83 9.18
N SER A 134 1.68 6.63 9.14
CA SER A 134 1.41 7.73 10.07
C SER A 134 0.57 7.30 11.29
N VAL A 135 0.33 6.00 11.45
CA VAL A 135 -0.42 5.41 12.57
C VAL A 135 0.55 5.05 13.69
N ALA A 136 0.36 5.64 14.87
CA ALA A 136 1.14 5.36 16.07
C ALA A 136 0.64 4.07 16.76
N THR A 137 -0.67 3.89 16.88
CA THR A 137 -1.27 2.69 17.48
C THR A 137 -2.60 2.35 16.81
N ALA A 138 -2.93 1.05 16.77
CA ALA A 138 -4.24 0.55 16.35
C ALA A 138 -4.69 -0.53 17.33
N GLN A 139 -5.87 -0.38 17.92
CA GLN A 139 -6.40 -1.29 18.93
C GLN A 139 -7.83 -1.67 18.60
N ALA A 140 -8.10 -2.98 18.57
CA ALA A 140 -9.47 -3.48 18.50
C ALA A 140 -10.17 -3.25 19.84
N SER A 141 -11.39 -2.72 19.79
CA SER A 141 -12.25 -2.49 20.94
C SER A 141 -13.67 -2.87 20.59
N PHE A 142 -14.57 -2.82 21.57
CA PHE A 142 -16.00 -2.85 21.35
C PHE A 142 -16.58 -1.47 21.64
N ASP A 143 -17.65 -1.11 20.95
CA ASP A 143 -18.47 0.06 21.33
C ASP A 143 -19.40 -0.28 22.50
N GLU A 144 -20.19 0.70 22.95
CA GLU A 144 -21.14 0.53 24.06
C GLU A 144 -22.25 -0.50 23.76
N ASN A 145 -22.49 -0.80 22.48
CA ASN A 145 -23.47 -1.78 22.01
C ASN A 145 -22.85 -3.17 21.80
N GLY A 146 -21.56 -3.35 22.11
CA GLY A 146 -20.83 -4.61 21.89
C GLY A 146 -20.45 -4.87 20.44
N MET A 147 -20.50 -3.87 19.56
CA MET A 147 -20.04 -3.98 18.17
C MET A 147 -18.52 -3.82 18.11
N PRO A 148 -17.81 -4.65 17.34
CA PRO A 148 -16.36 -4.54 17.17
C PRO A 148 -16.00 -3.25 16.42
N GLN A 149 -15.00 -2.52 16.93
CA GLN A 149 -14.44 -1.30 16.34
C GLN A 149 -12.90 -1.31 16.41
N VAL A 150 -12.25 -0.46 15.62
CA VAL A 150 -10.80 -0.27 15.66
C VAL A 150 -10.50 1.19 15.98
N ASN A 151 -9.84 1.41 17.12
CA ASN A 151 -9.35 2.72 17.53
C ASN A 151 -7.95 2.94 16.96
N ILE A 152 -7.77 4.02 16.20
CA ILE A 152 -6.50 4.37 15.56
C ILE A 152 -5.98 5.66 16.17
N THR A 153 -4.75 5.65 16.67
CA THR A 153 -4.04 6.85 17.09
C THR A 153 -3.00 7.20 16.04
N LEU A 154 -2.99 8.44 15.59
CA LEU A 154 -2.02 8.96 14.63
C LEU A 154 -0.79 9.52 15.35
N ASP A 155 0.36 9.49 14.68
CA ASP A 155 1.55 10.21 15.17
C ASP A 155 1.38 11.74 15.03
N GLY A 156 2.35 12.52 15.54
CA GLY A 156 2.27 13.98 15.50
C GLY A 156 2.17 14.58 14.08
N GLN A 157 2.84 13.98 13.09
CA GLN A 157 2.78 14.45 11.70
C GLN A 157 1.47 14.03 11.02
N GLY A 158 1.05 12.78 11.22
CA GLY A 158 -0.20 12.21 10.75
C GLY A 158 -1.40 12.97 11.30
N GLY A 159 -1.42 13.24 12.60
CA GLY A 159 -2.43 14.04 13.27
C GLY A 159 -2.53 15.45 12.69
N ALA A 160 -1.41 16.13 12.44
CA ALA A 160 -1.41 17.46 11.84
C ALA A 160 -1.88 17.48 10.37
N LYS A 161 -1.59 16.43 9.60
CA LYS A 161 -2.13 16.27 8.22
C LYS A 161 -3.63 16.00 8.26
N MET A 162 -4.07 15.05 9.09
CA MET A 162 -5.47 14.69 9.26
C MET A 162 -6.28 15.91 9.72
N HIS A 163 -5.83 16.61 10.76
CA HIS A 163 -6.47 17.84 11.25
C HIS A 163 -6.63 18.88 10.14
N ARG A 164 -5.61 19.09 9.30
CA ARG A 164 -5.70 20.04 8.18
C ARG A 164 -6.71 19.61 7.12
N ALA A 165 -6.78 18.31 6.82
CA ALA A 165 -7.72 17.76 5.85
C ALA A 165 -9.17 17.77 6.35
N THR A 166 -9.39 17.54 7.65
CA THR A 166 -10.74 17.48 8.24
C THR A 166 -11.27 18.84 8.70
N ARG A 167 -10.41 19.85 8.92
CA ARG A 167 -10.83 21.19 9.39
C ARG A 167 -11.94 21.84 8.55
N GLY A 168 -11.93 21.62 7.23
CA GLY A 168 -12.97 22.12 6.31
C GLY A 168 -14.08 21.11 6.00
N ASN A 169 -14.01 19.92 6.59
CA ASN A 169 -14.86 18.75 6.31
C ASN A 169 -15.48 18.18 7.59
N ILE A 170 -15.64 19.01 8.63
CA ILE A 170 -16.29 18.63 9.88
C ILE A 170 -17.73 18.21 9.59
N GLY A 171 -18.16 17.06 10.15
CA GLY A 171 -19.46 16.45 9.87
C GLY A 171 -19.54 15.65 8.57
N LYS A 172 -18.47 15.63 7.75
CA LYS A 172 -18.36 14.72 6.60
C LYS A 172 -17.65 13.43 7.01
N LYS A 173 -18.00 12.32 6.37
CA LYS A 173 -17.34 11.04 6.65
C LYS A 173 -16.00 10.97 5.93
N GLY A 174 -15.05 10.29 6.55
CA GLY A 174 -13.87 9.78 5.89
C GLY A 174 -14.03 8.28 5.61
N GLY A 175 -13.12 7.73 4.82
CA GLY A 175 -13.00 6.29 4.70
C GLY A 175 -11.55 5.85 4.80
N VAL A 176 -11.37 4.70 5.44
CA VAL A 176 -10.12 3.96 5.47
C VAL A 176 -10.20 2.90 4.38
N LEU A 177 -9.34 3.03 3.39
CA LEU A 177 -9.15 2.05 2.33
C LEU A 177 -8.08 1.06 2.77
N PHE A 178 -8.49 -0.20 2.92
CA PHE A 178 -7.62 -1.33 3.17
C PHE A 178 -7.20 -1.95 1.84
N VAL A 179 -5.92 -1.85 1.52
CA VAL A 179 -5.35 -2.44 0.30
C VAL A 179 -4.53 -3.66 0.71
N GLU A 180 -5.07 -4.85 0.45
CA GLU A 180 -4.38 -6.11 0.69
C GLU A 180 -3.74 -6.62 -0.60
N GLN A 181 -2.42 -6.75 -0.59
CA GLN A 181 -1.68 -7.40 -1.65
C GLN A 181 -1.46 -8.87 -1.29
N ARG A 182 -1.91 -9.78 -2.18
CA ARG A 182 -1.67 -11.22 -2.05
C ARG A 182 -0.90 -11.72 -3.26
N LEU A 183 0.13 -12.53 -2.99
CA LEU A 183 0.83 -13.28 -4.03
C LEU A 183 0.00 -14.52 -4.39
N LYS A 184 -0.38 -14.65 -5.65
CA LYS A 184 -1.00 -15.86 -6.17
C LYS A 184 -0.03 -16.55 -7.11
N THR A 185 0.32 -17.78 -6.77
CA THR A 185 1.07 -18.67 -7.66
C THR A 185 0.09 -19.23 -8.70
N SER A 186 0.30 -18.88 -9.97
CA SER A 186 -0.41 -19.45 -11.11
C SER A 186 0.54 -20.32 -11.92
N TYR A 187 0.02 -21.44 -12.43
CA TYR A 187 0.75 -22.32 -13.34
C TYR A 187 0.27 -22.02 -14.76
N LYS A 188 1.14 -21.53 -15.65
CA LYS A 188 0.86 -21.43 -17.08
C LYS A 188 1.77 -22.37 -17.85
N THR A 189 1.16 -23.19 -18.70
CA THR A 189 1.91 -24.03 -19.64
C THR A 189 2.38 -23.16 -20.81
N ASP A 190 3.68 -23.20 -21.11
CA ASP A 190 4.22 -22.53 -22.29
C ASP A 190 3.88 -23.30 -23.59
N ASN A 191 4.19 -22.72 -24.75
CA ASN A 191 3.97 -23.35 -26.05
C ASN A 191 4.79 -24.64 -26.28
N GLN A 192 5.65 -25.02 -25.34
CA GLN A 192 6.50 -26.21 -25.38
C GLN A 192 6.03 -27.29 -24.38
N GLY A 193 4.91 -27.07 -23.68
CA GLY A 193 4.36 -28.02 -22.72
C GLY A 193 4.97 -27.95 -21.32
N ASN A 194 5.88 -27.00 -21.04
CA ASN A 194 6.46 -26.85 -19.71
C ASN A 194 5.57 -25.99 -18.82
N ILE A 195 5.40 -26.42 -17.58
CA ILE A 195 4.67 -25.67 -16.56
C ILE A 195 5.59 -24.56 -16.04
N LYS A 196 5.28 -23.31 -16.40
CA LYS A 196 5.92 -22.13 -15.84
C LYS A 196 5.13 -21.65 -14.63
N VAL A 197 5.80 -21.58 -13.49
CA VAL A 197 5.29 -20.91 -12.30
C VAL A 197 5.34 -19.41 -12.54
N ILE A 198 4.19 -18.74 -12.45
CA ILE A 198 4.07 -17.29 -12.55
C ILE A 198 3.50 -16.80 -11.22
N GLU A 199 4.21 -15.91 -10.57
CA GLU A 199 3.73 -15.19 -9.39
C GLU A 199 3.04 -13.92 -9.88
N GLU A 200 1.72 -13.88 -9.78
CA GLU A 200 0.93 -12.68 -10.08
C GLU A 200 0.52 -12.04 -8.74
N THR A 201 0.71 -10.72 -8.64
CA THR A 201 0.27 -9.94 -7.47
C THR A 201 -1.19 -9.55 -7.68
N PHE A 202 -2.04 -9.89 -6.72
CA PHE A 202 -3.45 -9.49 -6.71
C PHE A 202 -3.67 -8.48 -5.59
N GLU A 203 -4.28 -7.34 -5.93
CA GLU A 203 -4.70 -6.34 -4.96
C GLU A 203 -6.19 -6.50 -4.67
N THR A 204 -6.53 -6.57 -3.39
CA THR A 204 -7.91 -6.45 -2.92
C THR A 204 -8.04 -5.12 -2.20
N LYS A 205 -9.06 -4.32 -2.56
CA LYS A 205 -9.31 -3.01 -1.97
C LYS A 205 -10.69 -3.01 -1.31
N GLU A 206 -10.73 -2.82 0.00
CA GLU A 206 -11.96 -2.80 0.81
C GLU A 206 -12.02 -1.51 1.63
N ILE A 207 -13.19 -0.91 1.77
CA ILE A 207 -13.37 0.32 2.54
C ILE A 207 -14.11 0.08 3.86
N ASN A 208 -13.73 0.84 4.88
CA ASN A 208 -14.58 1.12 6.05
C ASN A 208 -14.72 2.63 6.24
N LEU A 209 -15.92 3.11 6.55
CA LEU A 209 -16.17 4.52 6.80
C LEU A 209 -15.94 4.88 8.26
N PHE A 210 -15.48 6.11 8.51
CA PHE A 210 -15.36 6.70 9.84
C PHE A 210 -15.95 8.10 9.85
N SER A 211 -16.45 8.53 11.02
CA SER A 211 -17.01 9.87 11.20
C SER A 211 -15.92 10.84 11.67
N ASN A 212 -15.89 12.04 11.09
CA ASN A 212 -15.08 13.14 11.60
C ASN A 212 -15.93 13.97 12.57
N TYR A 213 -15.56 13.94 13.86
CA TYR A 213 -16.14 14.79 14.90
C TYR A 213 -15.17 15.92 15.27
#